data_AF-A0A356WDC7-F1
#
_entry.id   AF-A0A356WDC7-F1
#
_cell.length_a   1.000
_cell.length_b   1.000
_cell.length_c   1.000
_cell.angle_alpha   90.00
_cell.angle_beta   90.00
_cell.angle_gamma   90.00
#
_symmetry.space_group_name_H-M   'P 1'
#
loop_
_entity.id
_entity.type
_entity.pdbx_description
1 polymer ?
#
loop_
_entity_poly.entity_id
_entity_poly.type
_entity_poly.pdbx_seq_one_letter_code
_entity_poly.pdbx_strand_id
1 'polypeptide(L)'
;MGSTADTSQPGRGGSIPAYRYRAALAATIEQRWQDHWDQNHTFEAPNTAGPIADVAAVAGREKLFILDMFPYPSGAGLHVGHPLGYIATDVFGRYKRMTGKNVLHSIGYDSFGLPAEQHAIVTGIHPRINTESNIANMRRQLRRLGLAHDQRRSVSTTDESYYRWTQWIFLQIFNSWYDEKLKKARHINELEKEFADSKRNLPLGHASKKWAQLSRLEQRKVLDEYRLVYLANAPVNWCPGLGTILANEEVTAEGRSDIGNYPVFKRNMRQWTMRITAYADRLLDDLERLDWPESIKLMQRNWIGRSTGARVKFKSSAGEIEVFTTRPDTLFGATFMVLSPEHPLVDALTTPTQKSAVEKYRESARKLNDAERQNDDRKKTGVDTGATATNPVSGEQIPVWIADYVLMGYGTGAIMAVPSGDERDFEFARAYNLPIVAIQMPPDEWFASNKIAPTT
;
A
#
# COMPACT_ATOMS: atom_id res chain seq x y z
N MET A 1 -37.60 13.93 -4.43
CA MET A 1 -38.87 14.08 -5.16
C MET A 1 -39.09 12.85 -6.00
N GLY A 2 -40.29 12.30 -5.95
CA GLY A 2 -40.66 11.00 -6.54
C GLY A 2 -41.72 10.31 -5.70
N SER A 3 -42.77 11.05 -5.32
CA SER A 3 -44.00 10.47 -4.81
C SER A 3 -44.65 9.72 -5.97
N THR A 4 -44.43 8.42 -6.07
CA THR A 4 -45.39 7.57 -6.79
C THR A 4 -46.63 7.51 -5.92
N ALA A 5 -47.45 8.54 -6.06
CA ALA A 5 -48.85 8.44 -5.72
C ALA A 5 -49.37 7.19 -6.44
N ASP A 6 -49.88 6.24 -5.67
CA ASP A 6 -50.59 5.07 -6.16
C ASP A 6 -51.76 5.60 -7.00
N THR A 7 -51.54 5.75 -8.31
CA THR A 7 -52.58 6.17 -9.24
C THR A 7 -53.60 5.06 -9.26
N SER A 8 -54.66 5.26 -8.49
CA SER A 8 -55.85 4.42 -8.51
C SER A 8 -56.36 4.36 -9.94
N GLN A 9 -56.06 3.29 -10.67
CA GLN A 9 -56.77 2.97 -11.89
C GLN A 9 -58.24 2.69 -11.52
N PRO A 10 -59.21 3.46 -12.05
CA PRO A 10 -60.61 3.19 -11.82
C PRO A 10 -61.04 2.08 -12.78
N GLY A 11 -60.92 0.82 -12.36
CA GLY A 11 -61.28 -0.29 -13.24
C GLY A 11 -61.05 -1.68 -12.68
N ARG A 12 -61.83 -2.07 -11.66
CA ARG A 12 -62.37 -3.43 -11.36
C ARG A 12 -62.78 -3.48 -9.89
N GLY A 13 -64.10 -3.51 -9.64
CA GLY A 13 -64.71 -3.52 -8.32
C GLY A 13 -64.49 -4.82 -7.55
N GLY A 14 -63.33 -4.94 -6.89
CA GLY A 14 -63.09 -5.88 -5.82
C GLY A 14 -62.42 -5.15 -4.65
N SER A 15 -63.02 -5.21 -3.46
CA SER A 15 -62.45 -4.60 -2.25
C SER A 15 -61.03 -5.12 -2.03
N ILE A 16 -60.06 -4.22 -1.89
CA ILE A 16 -58.68 -4.57 -1.57
C ILE A 16 -58.70 -5.38 -0.26
N PRO A 17 -58.12 -6.59 -0.20
CA PRO A 17 -58.07 -7.37 1.03
C PRO A 17 -57.37 -6.59 2.15
N ALA A 18 -57.96 -6.60 3.36
CA ALA A 18 -57.48 -5.83 4.51
C ALA A 18 -56.01 -6.13 4.89
N TYR A 19 -55.53 -7.33 4.57
CA TYR A 19 -54.16 -7.79 4.88
C TYR A 19 -53.26 -7.92 3.66
N ARG A 20 -53.56 -7.22 2.55
CA ARG A 20 -52.68 -7.25 1.37
C ARG A 20 -51.32 -6.61 1.70
N TYR A 21 -50.25 -7.38 1.55
CA TYR A 21 -48.88 -6.89 1.70
C TYR A 21 -48.55 -5.86 0.62
N ARG A 22 -48.59 -4.59 1.00
CA ARG A 22 -48.27 -3.40 0.19
C ARG A 22 -47.12 -2.65 0.83
N ALA A 23 -46.50 -1.73 0.11
CA ALA A 23 -45.42 -0.89 0.64
C ALA A 23 -45.78 -0.21 1.97
N ALA A 24 -47.01 0.29 2.13
CA ALA A 24 -47.47 0.89 3.38
C ALA A 24 -47.51 -0.12 4.54
N LEU A 25 -48.13 -1.30 4.34
CA LEU A 25 -48.19 -2.34 5.36
C LEU A 25 -46.78 -2.91 5.68
N ALA A 26 -45.94 -3.09 4.67
CA ALA A 26 -44.54 -3.48 4.83
C ALA A 26 -43.79 -2.47 5.71
N ALA A 27 -43.89 -1.17 5.40
CA ALA A 27 -43.25 -0.13 6.18
C ALA A 27 -43.70 -0.11 7.65
N THR A 28 -45.00 -0.33 7.92
CA THR A 28 -45.52 -0.46 9.29
C THR A 28 -44.97 -1.68 10.02
N ILE A 29 -44.93 -2.84 9.35
CA ILE A 29 -44.41 -4.09 9.94
C ILE A 29 -42.91 -3.97 10.23
N GLU A 30 -42.14 -3.48 9.27
CA GLU A 30 -40.68 -3.27 9.39
C GLU A 30 -40.36 -2.31 10.53
N GLN A 31 -41.03 -1.15 10.57
CA GLN A 31 -40.81 -0.15 11.62
C GLN A 31 -41.09 -0.73 13.01
N ARG A 32 -42.22 -1.44 13.17
CA ARG A 32 -42.57 -2.09 14.43
C ARG A 32 -41.51 -3.07 14.92
N TRP A 33 -40.96 -3.90 14.02
CA TRP A 33 -39.91 -4.86 14.39
C TRP A 33 -38.58 -4.18 14.69
N GLN A 34 -38.20 -3.15 13.93
CA GLN A 34 -37.03 -2.34 14.21
C GLN A 34 -37.12 -1.67 15.58
N ASP A 35 -38.27 -1.05 15.90
CA ASP A 35 -38.53 -0.45 17.22
C ASP A 35 -38.46 -1.49 18.34
N HIS A 36 -39.04 -2.67 18.12
CA HIS A 36 -38.99 -3.78 19.07
C HIS A 36 -37.54 -4.22 19.35
N TRP A 37 -36.72 -4.38 18.31
CA TRP A 37 -35.33 -4.80 18.50
C TRP A 37 -34.50 -3.76 19.22
N ASP A 38 -34.70 -2.47 18.90
CA ASP A 38 -34.02 -1.35 19.58
C ASP A 38 -34.41 -1.30 21.07
N GLN A 39 -35.71 -1.36 21.39
CA GLN A 39 -36.23 -1.30 22.77
C GLN A 39 -35.78 -2.49 23.63
N ASN A 40 -35.62 -3.66 23.01
CA ASN A 40 -35.20 -4.88 23.71
C ASN A 40 -33.69 -5.10 23.63
N HIS A 41 -32.92 -4.15 23.10
CA HIS A 41 -31.47 -4.28 22.96
C HIS A 41 -31.06 -5.59 22.25
N THR A 42 -31.88 -6.05 21.29
CA THR A 42 -31.87 -7.45 20.80
C THR A 42 -30.53 -7.88 20.21
N PHE A 43 -29.82 -6.94 19.59
CA PHE A 43 -28.55 -7.21 18.92
C PHE A 43 -27.33 -6.83 19.75
N GLU A 44 -27.53 -6.30 20.95
CA GLU A 44 -26.42 -5.99 21.85
C GLU A 44 -25.69 -7.27 22.26
N ALA A 45 -24.38 -7.32 21.99
CA ALA A 45 -23.55 -8.49 22.29
C ALA A 45 -22.81 -8.26 23.62
N PRO A 46 -23.04 -9.05 24.67
CA PRO A 46 -22.31 -8.87 25.93
C PRO A 46 -20.87 -9.34 25.81
N ASN A 47 -19.98 -8.72 26.58
CA ASN A 47 -18.62 -9.23 26.78
C ASN A 47 -18.57 -10.25 27.91
N THR A 48 -17.46 -11.01 27.97
CA THR A 48 -17.11 -11.82 29.15
C THR A 48 -16.48 -11.01 30.28
N ALA A 49 -16.11 -9.75 30.05
CA ALA A 49 -15.49 -8.85 31.03
C ALA A 49 -15.64 -7.37 30.63
N GLY A 50 -15.45 -6.47 31.61
CA GLY A 50 -15.50 -5.02 31.43
C GLY A 50 -16.89 -4.39 31.61
N PRO A 51 -17.04 -3.10 31.27
CA PRO A 51 -18.25 -2.31 31.61
C PRO A 51 -19.56 -2.77 30.96
N ILE A 52 -19.48 -3.56 29.88
CA ILE A 52 -20.63 -4.11 29.14
C ILE A 52 -20.68 -5.64 29.21
N ALA A 53 -20.12 -6.20 30.29
CA ALA A 53 -20.10 -7.64 30.52
C ALA A 53 -21.45 -8.17 30.99
N ASP A 54 -21.79 -9.36 30.51
CA ASP A 54 -22.83 -10.20 31.09
C ASP A 54 -22.39 -11.65 30.93
N VAL A 55 -21.67 -12.14 31.94
CA VAL A 55 -21.07 -13.48 31.91
C VAL A 55 -22.15 -14.56 31.85
N ALA A 56 -23.28 -14.34 32.53
CA ALA A 56 -24.39 -15.29 32.54
C ALA A 56 -25.05 -15.41 31.17
N ALA A 57 -25.28 -14.28 30.47
CA ALA A 57 -25.90 -14.28 29.15
C ALA A 57 -25.06 -14.95 28.06
N VAL A 58 -23.74 -15.02 28.23
CA VAL A 58 -22.80 -15.61 27.25
C VAL A 58 -22.19 -16.93 27.69
N ALA A 59 -22.52 -17.42 28.89
CA ALA A 59 -22.02 -18.68 29.42
C ALA A 59 -22.36 -19.84 28.46
N GLY A 60 -21.34 -20.62 28.08
CA GLY A 60 -21.49 -21.75 27.15
C GLY A 60 -21.77 -21.36 25.69
N ARG A 61 -21.78 -20.07 25.34
CA ARG A 61 -21.96 -19.61 23.96
C ARG A 61 -20.61 -19.35 23.29
N GLU A 62 -20.43 -19.89 22.09
CA GLU A 62 -19.27 -19.58 21.28
C GLU A 62 -19.33 -18.14 20.75
N LYS A 63 -18.23 -17.39 20.84
CA LYS A 63 -18.15 -16.03 20.31
C LYS A 63 -18.02 -16.02 18.79
N LEU A 64 -18.67 -15.06 18.14
CA LEU A 64 -18.49 -14.76 16.72
C LEU A 64 -18.42 -13.25 16.55
N PHE A 65 -17.40 -12.77 15.85
CA PHE A 65 -17.28 -11.36 15.47
C PHE A 65 -17.44 -11.22 13.96
N ILE A 66 -18.43 -10.44 13.55
CA ILE A 66 -18.72 -10.10 12.16
C ILE A 66 -18.44 -8.60 12.01
N LEU A 67 -17.60 -8.28 11.03
CA LEU A 67 -17.21 -6.91 10.72
C LEU A 67 -17.32 -6.68 9.23
N ASP A 68 -18.15 -5.70 8.87
CA ASP A 68 -18.19 -5.16 7.53
C ASP A 68 -17.15 -4.03 7.39
N MET A 69 -16.64 -3.82 6.18
CA MET A 69 -15.93 -2.58 5.87
C MET A 69 -16.91 -1.41 6.03
N PHE A 70 -16.69 -0.63 7.09
CA PHE A 70 -17.48 0.54 7.42
C PHE A 70 -17.41 1.64 6.34
N PRO A 71 -18.50 2.40 6.12
CA PRO A 71 -18.60 3.32 5.00
C PRO A 71 -17.86 4.64 5.25
N TYR A 72 -17.41 5.25 4.15
CA TYR A 72 -17.00 6.66 4.13
C TYR A 72 -18.23 7.58 4.10
N PRO A 73 -18.41 8.52 5.05
CA PRO A 73 -19.52 9.46 5.06
C PRO A 73 -19.29 10.64 4.09
N SER A 74 -18.89 10.33 2.85
CA SER A 74 -18.45 11.28 1.83
C SER A 74 -19.48 11.56 0.73
N GLY A 75 -20.61 10.84 0.71
CA GLY A 75 -21.70 11.02 -0.28
C GLY A 75 -23.04 11.40 0.37
N ALA A 76 -24.08 11.57 -0.45
CA ALA A 76 -25.45 11.92 -0.02
C ALA A 76 -26.19 10.82 0.80
N GLY A 77 -25.47 9.78 1.24
CA GLY A 77 -25.97 8.61 1.94
C GLY A 77 -25.46 7.30 1.33
N LEU A 78 -26.05 6.18 1.75
CA LEU A 78 -25.76 4.86 1.20
C LEU A 78 -26.28 4.73 -0.24
N HIS A 79 -25.42 4.27 -1.15
CA HIS A 79 -25.83 3.70 -2.44
C HIS A 79 -26.08 2.19 -2.34
N VAL A 80 -26.74 1.60 -3.35
CA VAL A 80 -27.15 0.18 -3.41
C VAL A 80 -26.01 -0.85 -3.27
N GLY A 81 -24.76 -0.42 -3.44
CA GLY A 81 -23.59 -1.27 -3.26
C GLY A 81 -23.29 -1.56 -1.78
N HIS A 82 -23.56 -0.62 -0.87
CA HIS A 82 -23.29 -0.86 0.56
C HIS A 82 -24.16 -1.98 1.14
N PRO A 83 -25.51 -1.97 0.95
CA PRO A 83 -26.36 -3.01 1.52
C PRO A 83 -26.06 -4.42 0.98
N LEU A 84 -25.48 -4.55 -0.22
CA LEU A 84 -25.18 -5.86 -0.81
C LEU A 84 -24.30 -6.70 0.13
N GLY A 85 -23.22 -6.12 0.65
CA GLY A 85 -22.35 -6.79 1.63
C GLY A 85 -23.03 -6.93 3.00
N TYR A 86 -23.62 -5.83 3.49
CA TYR A 86 -24.17 -5.77 4.85
C TYR A 86 -25.36 -6.70 5.07
N ILE A 87 -26.18 -6.95 4.04
CA ILE A 87 -27.30 -7.90 4.12
C ILE A 87 -26.79 -9.33 4.22
N ALA A 88 -25.73 -9.68 3.49
CA ALA A 88 -25.17 -11.04 3.53
C ALA A 88 -24.60 -11.36 4.92
N THR A 89 -23.87 -10.42 5.52
CA THR A 89 -23.31 -10.55 6.87
C THR A 89 -24.40 -10.51 7.94
N ASP A 90 -25.45 -9.71 7.78
CA ASP A 90 -26.63 -9.71 8.67
C ASP A 90 -27.37 -11.06 8.67
N VAL A 91 -27.63 -11.63 7.48
CA VAL A 91 -28.27 -12.96 7.35
C VAL A 91 -27.43 -14.02 8.07
N PHE A 92 -26.12 -14.02 7.83
CA PHE A 92 -25.20 -14.94 8.48
C PHE A 92 -25.18 -14.74 10.01
N GLY A 93 -25.11 -13.48 10.47
CA GLY A 93 -25.10 -13.13 11.89
C GLY A 93 -26.37 -13.56 12.62
N ARG A 94 -27.54 -13.32 12.03
CA ARG A 94 -28.83 -13.77 12.57
C ARG A 94 -28.90 -15.28 12.67
N TYR A 95 -28.51 -16.00 11.60
CA TYR A 95 -28.44 -17.47 11.62
C TYR A 95 -27.51 -17.97 12.75
N LYS A 96 -26.33 -17.37 12.91
CA LYS A 96 -25.39 -17.75 13.97
C LYS A 96 -25.89 -17.44 15.37
N ARG A 97 -26.61 -16.32 15.55
CA ARG A 97 -27.28 -15.99 16.82
C ARG A 97 -28.38 -17.00 17.15
N MET A 98 -29.21 -17.36 16.17
CA MET A 98 -30.29 -18.36 16.33
C MET A 98 -29.76 -19.77 16.59
N THR A 99 -28.54 -20.08 16.17
CA THR A 99 -27.86 -21.36 16.45
C THR A 99 -27.03 -21.33 17.74
N GLY A 100 -27.19 -20.29 18.56
CA GLY A 100 -26.65 -20.25 19.93
C GLY A 100 -25.33 -19.51 20.11
N LYS A 101 -24.75 -18.91 19.06
CA LYS A 101 -23.52 -18.11 19.19
C LYS A 101 -23.78 -16.74 19.83
N ASN A 102 -22.80 -16.23 20.57
CA ASN A 102 -22.73 -14.83 20.97
C ASN A 102 -22.14 -14.02 19.81
N VAL A 103 -22.99 -13.35 19.03
CA VAL A 103 -22.61 -12.66 17.80
C VAL A 103 -22.44 -11.16 18.06
N LEU A 104 -21.21 -10.68 17.97
CA LEU A 104 -20.91 -9.25 17.82
C LEU A 104 -20.95 -8.91 16.33
N HIS A 105 -21.88 -8.05 15.94
CA HIS A 105 -21.95 -7.44 14.62
C HIS A 105 -22.07 -5.94 14.83
N SER A 106 -21.12 -5.16 14.32
CA SER A 106 -21.06 -3.70 14.53
C SER A 106 -20.60 -3.01 13.27
N ILE A 107 -20.95 -1.73 13.16
CA ILE A 107 -20.53 -0.85 12.08
C ILE A 107 -20.05 0.49 12.67
N GLY A 108 -18.99 1.05 12.09
CA GLY A 108 -18.55 2.41 12.38
C GLY A 108 -18.70 3.31 11.15
N TYR A 109 -17.93 4.40 11.14
CA TYR A 109 -17.82 5.33 10.02
C TYR A 109 -16.36 5.72 9.85
N ASP A 110 -15.84 5.57 8.65
CA ASP A 110 -14.50 6.05 8.31
C ASP A 110 -14.58 7.51 7.86
N SER A 111 -14.52 8.42 8.82
CA SER A 111 -14.93 9.81 8.69
C SER A 111 -13.78 10.80 8.49
N PHE A 112 -12.53 10.36 8.61
CA PHE A 112 -11.34 11.18 8.31
C PHE A 112 -10.89 11.03 6.85
N GLY A 113 -10.00 11.92 6.42
CA GLY A 113 -9.27 11.78 5.16
C GLY A 113 -9.95 12.41 3.95
N LEU A 114 -9.36 12.12 2.79
CA LEU A 114 -9.65 12.79 1.53
C LEU A 114 -11.12 12.73 1.09
N PRO A 115 -11.85 11.61 1.24
CA PRO A 115 -13.25 11.56 0.82
C PRO A 115 -14.13 12.62 1.50
N ALA A 116 -13.95 12.83 2.81
CA ALA A 116 -14.74 13.79 3.56
C ALA A 116 -14.32 15.25 3.27
N GLU A 117 -13.01 15.50 3.13
CA GLU A 117 -12.47 16.83 2.80
C GLU A 117 -12.84 17.27 1.38
N GLN A 118 -12.74 16.38 0.39
CA GLN A 118 -13.09 16.72 -0.99
C GLN A 118 -14.58 17.10 -1.13
N HIS A 119 -15.46 16.36 -0.47
CA HIS A 119 -16.88 16.72 -0.45
C HIS A 119 -17.13 18.06 0.24
N ALA A 120 -16.40 18.35 1.33
CA ALA A 120 -16.46 19.64 2.02
C ALA A 120 -16.00 20.80 1.11
N ILE A 121 -14.93 20.62 0.35
CA ILE A 121 -14.42 21.63 -0.61
C ILE A 121 -15.46 21.91 -1.69
N VAL A 122 -16.07 20.88 -2.28
CA VAL A 122 -17.08 21.03 -3.34
C VAL A 122 -18.35 21.71 -2.84
N THR A 123 -18.80 21.39 -1.63
CA THR A 123 -20.04 21.92 -1.07
C THR A 123 -19.88 23.25 -0.33
N GLY A 124 -18.65 23.63 0.02
CA GLY A 124 -18.36 24.78 0.88
C GLY A 124 -18.78 24.59 2.34
N ILE A 125 -19.20 23.39 2.74
CA ILE A 125 -19.63 23.07 4.10
C ILE A 125 -18.43 22.59 4.90
N HIS A 126 -18.29 23.07 6.15
CA HIS A 126 -17.22 22.63 7.04
C HIS A 126 -17.20 21.08 7.17
N PRO A 127 -16.04 20.40 7.04
CA PRO A 127 -15.95 18.94 7.00
C PRO A 127 -16.65 18.23 8.17
N ARG A 128 -16.50 18.76 9.39
CA ARG A 128 -17.18 18.24 10.59
C ARG A 128 -18.70 18.22 10.43
N ILE A 129 -19.30 19.35 10.04
CA ILE A 129 -20.76 19.49 9.91
C ILE A 129 -21.28 18.53 8.83
N ASN A 130 -20.59 18.48 7.69
CA ASN A 130 -20.95 17.60 6.59
C ASN A 130 -20.87 16.12 7.00
N THR A 131 -19.77 15.72 7.64
CA THR A 131 -19.54 14.35 8.10
C THR A 131 -20.60 13.91 9.12
N GLU A 132 -20.88 14.75 10.12
CA GLU A 132 -21.87 14.45 11.16
C GLU A 132 -23.29 14.31 10.56
N SER A 133 -23.65 15.17 9.61
CA SER A 133 -24.92 15.09 8.88
C SER A 133 -25.02 13.80 8.03
N ASN A 134 -23.94 13.43 7.33
CA ASN A 134 -23.89 12.20 6.53
C ASN A 134 -23.95 10.94 7.40
N ILE A 135 -23.26 10.93 8.54
CA ILE A 135 -23.35 9.84 9.52
C ILE A 135 -24.79 9.71 10.03
N ALA A 136 -25.45 10.81 10.40
CA ALA A 136 -26.85 10.78 10.86
C ALA A 136 -27.80 10.25 9.78
N ASN A 137 -27.58 10.65 8.52
CA ASN A 137 -28.32 10.16 7.37
C ASN A 137 -28.11 8.65 7.14
N MET A 138 -26.86 8.19 7.16
CA MET A 138 -26.50 6.77 7.02
C MET A 138 -27.07 5.93 8.16
N ARG A 139 -27.01 6.39 9.41
CA ARG A 139 -27.65 5.73 10.56
C ARG A 139 -29.14 5.50 10.31
N ARG A 140 -29.86 6.52 9.84
CA ARG A 140 -31.28 6.40 9.49
C ARG A 140 -31.50 5.35 8.39
N GLN A 141 -30.66 5.34 7.36
CA GLN A 141 -30.77 4.38 6.24
C GLN A 141 -30.44 2.95 6.68
N LEU A 142 -29.37 2.72 7.43
CA LEU A 142 -29.01 1.41 7.99
C LEU A 142 -30.12 0.88 8.90
N ARG A 143 -30.70 1.74 9.74
CA ARG A 143 -31.83 1.37 10.58
C ARG A 143 -33.03 0.94 9.76
N ARG A 144 -33.34 1.66 8.67
CA ARG A 144 -34.43 1.32 7.75
C ARG A 144 -34.22 -0.02 7.05
N LEU A 145 -32.98 -0.46 6.85
CA LEU A 145 -32.64 -1.80 6.36
C LEU A 145 -32.83 -2.89 7.42
N GLY A 146 -32.92 -2.53 8.70
CA GLY A 146 -33.15 -3.48 9.80
C GLY A 146 -31.94 -4.36 10.13
N LEU A 147 -30.72 -3.88 9.92
CA LEU A 147 -29.49 -4.64 10.17
C LEU A 147 -29.22 -4.82 11.68
N ALA A 148 -28.69 -5.98 12.06
CA ALA A 148 -28.46 -6.43 13.42
C ALA A 148 -27.18 -5.86 14.07
N HIS A 149 -26.93 -4.56 13.91
CA HIS A 149 -25.74 -3.91 14.45
C HIS A 149 -25.87 -3.52 15.93
N ASP A 150 -24.85 -3.80 16.73
CA ASP A 150 -24.71 -3.28 18.10
C ASP A 150 -24.24 -1.82 18.08
N GLN A 151 -25.19 -0.90 18.20
CA GLN A 151 -24.95 0.55 18.11
C GLN A 151 -24.04 1.10 19.21
N ARG A 152 -23.94 0.43 20.37
CA ARG A 152 -23.08 0.88 21.47
C ARG A 152 -21.59 0.83 21.11
N ARG A 153 -21.25 0.02 20.11
CA ARG A 153 -19.89 -0.15 19.59
C ARG A 153 -19.69 0.50 18.23
N SER A 154 -20.60 1.40 17.83
CA SER A 154 -20.40 2.24 16.66
C SER A 154 -19.41 3.35 16.97
N VAL A 155 -18.46 3.58 16.07
CA VAL A 155 -17.40 4.58 16.20
C VAL A 155 -17.33 5.45 14.96
N SER A 156 -16.88 6.69 15.12
CA SER A 156 -16.52 7.58 14.00
C SER A 156 -15.04 7.91 14.14
N THR A 157 -14.25 7.73 13.07
CA THR A 157 -12.79 7.93 13.15
C THR A 157 -12.38 9.38 13.45
N THR A 158 -13.27 10.35 13.19
CA THR A 158 -13.11 11.77 13.55
C THR A 158 -13.36 12.12 15.02
N ASP A 159 -13.87 11.20 15.83
CA ASP A 159 -14.16 11.46 17.23
C ASP A 159 -12.87 11.50 18.05
N GLU A 160 -12.76 12.46 18.98
CA GLU A 160 -11.56 12.60 19.83
C GLU A 160 -11.32 11.37 20.70
N SER A 161 -12.40 10.72 21.13
CA SER A 161 -12.36 9.45 21.86
C SER A 161 -11.78 8.31 21.04
N TYR A 162 -11.80 8.41 19.70
CA TYR A 162 -11.22 7.44 18.77
C TYR A 162 -9.79 7.82 18.38
N TYR A 163 -9.57 8.97 17.73
CA TYR A 163 -8.26 9.28 17.13
C TYR A 163 -7.15 9.53 18.15
N ARG A 164 -7.48 9.80 19.43
CA ARG A 164 -6.48 9.77 20.52
C ARG A 164 -5.72 8.45 20.59
N TRP A 165 -6.37 7.34 20.22
CA TRP A 165 -5.75 6.02 20.17
C TRP A 165 -4.91 5.85 18.93
N THR A 166 -5.29 6.46 17.80
CA THR A 166 -4.43 6.55 16.61
C THR A 166 -3.13 7.28 16.94
N GLN A 167 -3.20 8.41 17.66
CA GLN A 167 -2.02 9.13 18.14
C GLN A 167 -1.19 8.28 19.11
N TRP A 168 -1.84 7.58 20.03
CA TRP A 168 -1.15 6.70 20.97
C TRP A 168 -0.45 5.52 20.27
N ILE A 169 -1.11 4.86 19.31
CA ILE A 169 -0.55 3.78 18.48
C ILE A 169 0.65 4.32 17.69
N PHE A 170 0.53 5.50 17.08
CA PHE A 170 1.66 6.16 16.41
C PHE A 170 2.85 6.30 17.35
N LEU A 171 2.64 6.74 18.59
CA LEU A 171 3.72 6.85 19.59
C LEU A 171 4.29 5.50 20.00
N GLN A 172 3.47 4.44 20.06
CA GLN A 172 3.98 3.07 20.32
C GLN A 172 4.88 2.60 19.18
N ILE A 173 4.46 2.78 17.93
CA ILE A 173 5.24 2.37 16.75
C ILE A 173 6.49 3.24 16.61
N PHE A 174 6.38 4.56 16.80
CA PHE A 174 7.51 5.48 16.81
C PHE A 174 8.55 5.05 17.85
N ASN A 175 8.13 4.65 19.04
CA ASN A 175 9.03 4.17 20.10
C ASN A 175 9.35 2.68 20.00
N SER A 176 9.24 2.08 18.81
CA SER A 176 9.57 0.69 18.56
C SER A 176 10.51 0.52 17.37
N TRP A 177 11.28 -0.58 17.38
CA TRP A 177 12.09 -1.07 16.27
C TRP A 177 11.78 -2.55 16.04
N TYR A 178 12.04 -3.06 14.84
CA TYR A 178 11.84 -4.47 14.52
C TYR A 178 13.08 -5.31 14.83
N ASP A 179 12.94 -6.28 15.74
CA ASP A 179 13.96 -7.27 16.01
C ASP A 179 13.84 -8.42 15.02
N GLU A 180 14.73 -8.47 14.04
CA GLU A 180 14.75 -9.50 13.00
C GLU A 180 14.96 -10.92 13.56
N LYS A 181 15.69 -11.06 14.69
CA LYS A 181 15.94 -12.37 15.30
C LYS A 181 14.69 -12.90 15.99
N LEU A 182 13.98 -12.03 16.71
CA LEU A 182 12.75 -12.38 17.41
C LEU A 182 11.49 -12.21 16.55
N LYS A 183 11.63 -11.68 15.34
CA LYS A 183 10.58 -11.39 14.36
C LYS A 183 9.43 -10.56 14.94
N LYS A 184 9.74 -9.57 15.79
CA LYS A 184 8.73 -8.73 16.49
C LYS A 184 9.23 -7.33 16.78
N ALA A 185 8.30 -6.40 17.03
CA ALA A 185 8.61 -5.09 17.56
C ALA A 185 9.14 -5.19 19.00
N ARG A 186 10.14 -4.37 19.32
CA ARG A 186 10.67 -4.13 20.67
C ARG A 186 10.78 -2.64 20.94
N HIS A 187 10.80 -2.25 22.21
CA HIS A 187 10.85 -0.84 22.56
C HIS A 187 12.22 -0.23 22.21
N ILE A 188 12.24 1.01 21.75
CA ILE A 188 13.46 1.68 21.27
C ILE A 188 14.53 1.84 22.36
N ASN A 189 14.12 1.95 23.62
CA ASN A 189 15.03 2.02 24.77
C ASN A 189 15.90 0.74 24.90
N GLU A 190 15.40 -0.41 24.46
CA GLU A 190 16.19 -1.65 24.46
C GLU A 190 17.34 -1.55 23.45
N LEU A 191 17.09 -0.94 22.28
CA LEU A 191 18.10 -0.69 21.26
C LEU A 191 19.12 0.38 21.71
N GLU A 192 18.65 1.46 22.35
CA GLU A 192 19.55 2.47 22.95
C GLU A 192 20.49 1.83 23.97
N LYS A 193 19.99 0.90 24.79
CA LYS A 193 20.82 0.14 25.74
C LYS A 193 21.81 -0.78 25.03
N GLU A 194 21.41 -1.45 23.94
CA GLU A 194 22.35 -2.27 23.14
C GLU A 194 23.54 -1.45 22.62
N PHE A 195 23.30 -0.21 22.16
CA PHE A 195 24.38 0.69 21.74
C PHE A 195 25.21 1.21 22.92
N ALA A 196 24.56 1.59 24.03
CA ALA A 196 25.25 2.06 25.23
C ALA A 196 26.18 1.00 25.83
N ASP A 197 25.72 -0.26 25.88
CA ASP A 197 26.47 -1.42 26.37
C ASP A 197 27.50 -1.93 25.34
N SER A 198 27.63 -1.32 24.16
CA SER A 198 28.47 -1.79 23.04
C SER A 198 28.16 -3.23 22.57
N LYS A 199 26.93 -3.70 22.77
CA LYS A 199 26.43 -4.99 22.26
C LYS A 199 26.09 -4.92 20.77
N ARG A 200 25.91 -3.71 20.25
CA ARG A 200 25.64 -3.42 18.84
C ARG A 200 26.61 -2.35 18.35
N ASN A 201 27.16 -2.55 17.15
CA ASN A 201 28.04 -1.58 16.49
C ASN A 201 27.25 -0.42 15.93
N LEU A 202 27.80 0.79 16.01
CA LEU A 202 27.20 1.98 15.38
C LEU A 202 27.23 1.87 13.85
N PRO A 203 26.30 2.54 13.14
CA PRO A 203 26.34 2.65 11.69
C PRO A 203 27.68 3.19 11.17
N LEU A 204 28.03 2.89 9.92
CA LEU A 204 29.34 3.20 9.31
C LEU A 204 29.77 4.67 9.49
N GLY A 205 28.86 5.63 9.37
CA GLY A 205 29.14 7.06 9.55
C GLY A 205 29.58 7.46 10.97
N HIS A 206 29.41 6.57 11.94
CA HIS A 206 29.78 6.75 13.34
C HIS A 206 30.63 5.59 13.89
N ALA A 207 31.13 4.69 13.03
CA ALA A 207 31.80 3.46 13.45
C ALA A 207 33.06 3.68 14.30
N SER A 208 33.72 4.85 14.18
CA SER A 208 34.88 5.23 14.99
C SER A 208 34.53 5.83 16.36
N LYS A 209 33.25 6.12 16.63
CA LYS A 209 32.77 6.71 17.89
C LYS A 209 32.15 5.64 18.78
N LYS A 210 32.03 5.95 20.08
CA LYS A 210 31.18 5.22 21.04
C LYS A 210 29.83 5.93 21.20
N TRP A 211 28.79 5.21 21.60
CA TRP A 211 27.44 5.77 21.80
C TRP A 211 27.44 7.02 22.72
N ALA A 212 28.20 6.98 23.82
CA ALA A 212 28.32 8.08 24.77
C ALA A 212 29.02 9.33 24.21
N GLN A 213 29.72 9.21 23.08
CA GLN A 213 30.39 10.32 22.39
C GLN A 213 29.49 11.01 21.36
N LEU A 214 28.32 10.43 21.07
CA LEU A 214 27.33 11.03 20.19
C LEU A 214 26.51 12.07 20.96
N SER A 215 26.27 13.21 20.33
CA SER A 215 25.25 14.15 20.78
C SER A 215 23.86 13.51 20.80
N ARG A 216 22.92 14.04 21.59
CA ARG A 216 21.53 13.57 21.59
C ARG A 216 20.88 13.58 20.20
N LEU A 217 21.26 14.52 19.35
CA LEU A 217 20.78 14.59 17.97
C LEU A 217 21.35 13.46 17.09
N GLU A 218 22.65 13.18 17.21
CA GLU A 218 23.29 12.04 16.51
C GLU A 218 22.70 10.71 16.98
N GLN A 219 22.53 10.52 18.30
CA GLN A 219 21.87 9.34 18.86
C GLN A 219 20.47 9.15 18.29
N ARG A 220 19.67 10.22 18.23
CA ARG A 220 18.33 10.16 17.65
C ARG A 220 18.36 9.77 16.18
N LYS A 221 19.26 10.35 15.37
CA LYS A 221 19.40 9.98 13.95
C LYS A 221 19.74 8.51 13.79
N VAL A 222 20.67 7.97 14.60
CA VAL A 222 20.98 6.54 14.59
C VAL A 222 19.75 5.71 14.95
N LEU A 223 18.99 6.05 15.98
CA LEU A 223 17.77 5.31 16.34
C LEU A 223 16.70 5.38 15.24
N ASP A 224 16.53 6.53 14.58
CA ASP A 224 15.55 6.73 13.51
C ASP A 224 15.83 5.81 12.29
N GLU A 225 17.06 5.35 12.10
CA GLU A 225 17.40 4.29 11.11
C GLU A 225 16.75 2.93 11.42
N TYR A 226 16.36 2.69 12.68
CA TYR A 226 15.76 1.44 13.15
C TYR A 226 14.28 1.58 13.53
N ARG A 227 13.81 2.80 13.83
CA ARG A 227 12.42 3.02 14.21
C ARG A 227 11.46 2.53 13.14
N LEU A 228 10.33 2.01 13.61
CA LEU A 228 9.23 1.58 12.74
C LEU A 228 8.46 2.76 12.15
N VAL A 229 8.54 3.94 12.76
CA VAL A 229 8.06 5.21 12.19
C VAL A 229 9.17 6.23 12.28
N TYR A 230 9.51 6.87 11.16
CA TYR A 230 10.61 7.82 11.07
C TYR A 230 10.32 8.91 10.03
N LEU A 231 11.08 10.01 10.09
CA LEU A 231 11.02 11.07 9.08
C LEU A 231 12.03 10.78 7.98
N ALA A 232 11.58 10.73 6.73
CA ALA A 232 12.43 10.56 5.56
C ALA A 232 12.19 11.70 4.56
N ASN A 233 13.25 12.13 3.88
CA ASN A 233 13.09 12.82 2.60
C ASN A 233 12.98 11.73 1.53
N ALA A 234 11.80 11.60 0.94
CA ALA A 234 11.55 10.60 -0.08
C ALA A 234 10.84 11.26 -1.28
N PRO A 235 11.01 10.70 -2.49
CA PRO A 235 10.11 11.00 -3.60
C PRO A 235 8.73 10.49 -3.23
N VAL A 236 7.78 11.40 -3.05
CA VAL A 236 6.40 11.09 -2.66
C VAL A 236 5.47 11.41 -3.82
N ASN A 237 4.36 10.68 -3.87
CA ASN A 237 3.28 10.92 -4.82
C ASN A 237 2.56 12.21 -4.38
N TRP A 238 2.65 13.27 -5.16
CA TRP A 238 2.01 14.56 -4.91
C TRP A 238 0.86 14.75 -5.90
N CYS A 239 -0.34 15.00 -5.39
CA CYS A 239 -1.52 15.25 -6.19
C CYS A 239 -1.97 16.72 -6.04
N PRO A 240 -1.65 17.61 -7.00
CA PRO A 240 -2.03 19.03 -6.92
C PRO A 240 -3.54 19.24 -6.85
N GLY A 241 -4.33 18.38 -7.52
CA GLY A 241 -5.79 18.46 -7.51
C GLY A 241 -6.39 18.20 -6.12
N LEU A 242 -5.74 17.36 -5.32
CA LEU A 242 -6.13 17.07 -3.95
C LEU A 242 -5.39 17.93 -2.92
N GLY A 243 -4.34 18.64 -3.32
CA GLY A 243 -3.51 19.47 -2.43
C GLY A 243 -2.72 18.67 -1.38
N THR A 244 -2.52 17.36 -1.59
CA THR A 244 -1.85 16.48 -0.63
C THR A 244 -0.95 15.45 -1.32
N ILE A 245 -0.19 14.73 -0.49
CA ILE A 245 0.54 13.52 -0.86
C ILE A 245 -0.33 12.27 -0.76
N LEU A 246 0.06 11.24 -1.51
CA LEU A 246 -0.60 9.93 -1.58
C LEU A 246 0.40 8.81 -1.27
N ALA A 247 -0.07 7.73 -0.66
CA ALA A 247 0.66 6.46 -0.59
C ALA A 247 0.79 5.84 -1.99
N ASN A 248 1.58 4.76 -2.13
CA ASN A 248 1.64 4.05 -3.42
C ASN A 248 0.33 3.33 -3.71
N GLU A 249 -0.34 2.85 -2.67
CA GLU A 249 -1.64 2.17 -2.72
C GLU A 249 -2.79 3.09 -3.16
N GLU A 250 -2.61 4.41 -3.06
CA GLU A 250 -3.59 5.44 -3.46
C GLU A 250 -3.34 5.96 -4.89
N VAL A 251 -2.35 5.38 -5.60
CA VAL A 251 -2.04 5.72 -6.99
C VAL A 251 -2.37 4.54 -7.89
N THR A 252 -3.20 4.78 -8.90
CA THR A 252 -3.59 3.77 -9.89
C THR A 252 -2.41 3.41 -10.81
N ALA A 253 -2.54 2.31 -11.55
CA ALA A 253 -1.52 1.88 -12.51
C ALA A 253 -1.24 2.95 -13.59
N GLU A 254 -2.20 3.81 -13.88
CA GLU A 254 -2.09 4.92 -14.83
C GLU A 254 -1.45 6.18 -14.23
N GLY A 255 -0.95 6.12 -12.99
CA GLY A 255 -0.30 7.25 -12.31
C GLY A 255 -1.27 8.35 -11.90
N ARG A 256 -2.50 7.98 -11.53
CA ARG A 256 -3.56 8.91 -11.12
C ARG A 256 -4.02 8.61 -9.69
N SER A 257 -4.63 9.58 -9.02
CA SER A 257 -5.19 9.36 -7.69
C SER A 257 -6.41 8.46 -7.76
N ASP A 258 -6.51 7.49 -6.85
CA ASP A 258 -7.67 6.63 -6.68
C ASP A 258 -8.98 7.43 -6.44
N ILE A 259 -8.85 8.57 -5.75
CA ILE A 259 -9.91 9.53 -5.48
C ILE A 259 -9.81 10.70 -6.45
N GLY A 260 -10.90 11.01 -7.15
CA GLY A 260 -11.01 12.19 -8.03
C GLY A 260 -10.25 12.08 -9.36
N ASN A 261 -9.49 11.01 -9.58
CA ASN A 261 -8.81 10.71 -10.84
C ASN A 261 -7.90 11.85 -11.33
N TYR A 262 -7.13 12.47 -10.43
CA TYR A 262 -6.23 13.58 -10.74
C TYR A 262 -4.82 13.07 -11.11
N PRO A 263 -4.06 13.78 -11.98
CA PRO A 263 -2.67 13.43 -12.25
C PRO A 263 -1.79 13.51 -10.99
N VAL A 264 -0.92 12.52 -10.82
CA VAL A 264 0.01 12.42 -9.70
C VAL A 264 1.44 12.64 -10.18
N PHE A 265 2.21 13.42 -9.43
CA PHE A 265 3.59 13.77 -9.75
C PHE A 265 4.53 13.37 -8.63
N LYS A 266 5.80 13.12 -8.92
CA LYS A 266 6.80 12.89 -7.87
C LYS A 266 7.35 14.21 -7.36
N ARG A 267 7.40 14.36 -6.03
CA ARG A 267 8.05 15.50 -5.38
C ARG A 267 8.87 15.00 -4.21
N ASN A 268 10.10 15.48 -4.06
CA ASN A 268 10.87 15.19 -2.85
C ASN A 268 10.33 16.03 -1.69
N MET A 269 9.83 15.37 -0.66
CA MET A 269 9.32 16.04 0.54
C MET A 269 9.71 15.27 1.80
N ARG A 270 9.83 16.00 2.90
CA ARG A 270 10.08 15.40 4.22
C ARG A 270 8.76 14.92 4.82
N GLN A 271 8.63 13.62 5.05
CA GLN A 271 7.37 13.03 5.50
C GLN A 271 7.58 11.92 6.54
N TRP A 272 6.52 11.62 7.27
CA TRP A 272 6.48 10.45 8.15
C TRP A 272 6.30 9.20 7.31
N THR A 273 7.12 8.19 7.57
CA THR A 273 7.09 6.90 6.87
C THR A 273 7.00 5.78 7.89
N MET A 274 6.17 4.78 7.57
CA MET A 274 6.11 3.53 8.34
C MET A 274 6.99 2.47 7.67
N ARG A 275 7.86 1.83 8.44
CA ARG A 275 8.77 0.77 8.00
C ARG A 275 8.04 -0.57 7.90
N ILE A 276 6.96 -0.62 7.11
CA ILE A 276 6.20 -1.85 6.86
C ILE A 276 7.07 -2.93 6.20
N THR A 277 8.09 -2.52 5.44
CA THR A 277 9.06 -3.41 4.79
C THR A 277 9.85 -4.29 5.76
N ALA A 278 10.03 -3.86 7.02
CA ALA A 278 10.63 -4.71 8.06
C ALA A 278 9.77 -5.94 8.39
N TYR A 279 8.47 -5.88 8.06
CA TYR A 279 7.52 -6.98 8.22
C TYR A 279 7.21 -7.72 6.90
N ALA A 280 7.85 -7.37 5.77
CA ALA A 280 7.49 -7.90 4.45
C ALA A 280 7.49 -9.44 4.40
N ASP A 281 8.53 -10.09 4.93
CA ASP A 281 8.59 -11.56 4.98
C ASP A 281 7.47 -12.15 5.82
N ARG A 282 7.16 -11.54 6.98
CA ARG A 282 6.06 -12.02 7.82
C ARG A 282 4.71 -11.83 7.15
N LEU A 283 4.47 -10.65 6.57
CA LEU A 283 3.23 -10.36 5.85
C LEU A 283 3.01 -11.38 4.72
N LEU A 284 4.08 -11.77 4.02
CA LEU A 284 4.02 -12.74 2.95
C LEU A 284 3.83 -14.18 3.48
N ASP A 285 4.64 -14.61 4.43
CA ASP A 285 4.61 -15.98 4.97
C ASP A 285 3.32 -16.26 5.76
N ASP A 286 2.79 -15.25 6.48
CA ASP A 286 1.56 -15.40 7.26
C ASP A 286 0.29 -15.50 6.38
N LEU A 287 0.35 -15.20 5.06
CA LEU A 287 -0.79 -15.40 4.13
C LEU A 287 -1.24 -16.86 4.07
N GLU A 288 -0.32 -17.81 4.26
CA GLU A 288 -0.62 -19.25 4.25
C GLU A 288 -1.50 -19.67 5.44
N ARG A 289 -1.54 -18.85 6.49
CA ARG A 289 -2.33 -19.10 7.70
C ARG A 289 -3.76 -18.55 7.61
N LEU A 290 -4.04 -17.75 6.58
CA LEU A 290 -5.32 -17.07 6.42
C LEU A 290 -6.30 -17.91 5.61
N ASP A 291 -7.54 -18.02 6.10
CA ASP A 291 -8.67 -18.57 5.34
C ASP A 291 -9.27 -17.48 4.43
N TRP A 292 -8.47 -17.03 3.45
CA TRP A 292 -8.80 -15.96 2.53
C TRP A 292 -8.84 -16.47 1.08
N PRO A 293 -9.60 -15.82 0.18
CA PRO A 293 -9.61 -16.17 -1.25
C PRO A 293 -8.20 -16.06 -1.86
N GLU A 294 -7.84 -17.04 -2.69
CA GLU A 294 -6.50 -17.13 -3.27
C GLU A 294 -6.17 -15.92 -4.17
N SER A 295 -7.17 -15.32 -4.82
CA SER A 295 -6.99 -14.10 -5.61
C SER A 295 -6.51 -12.92 -4.76
N ILE A 296 -7.01 -12.77 -3.53
CA ILE A 296 -6.56 -11.72 -2.59
C ILE A 296 -5.14 -12.01 -2.12
N LYS A 297 -4.83 -13.27 -1.79
CA LYS A 297 -3.47 -13.68 -1.41
C LYS A 297 -2.48 -13.39 -2.53
N LEU A 298 -2.81 -13.78 -3.77
CA LEU A 298 -1.97 -13.56 -4.95
C LEU A 298 -1.70 -12.08 -5.20
N MET A 299 -2.71 -11.21 -5.09
CA MET A 299 -2.51 -9.75 -5.20
C MET A 299 -1.51 -9.24 -4.16
N GLN A 300 -1.60 -9.70 -2.90
CA GLN A 300 -0.64 -9.31 -1.86
C GLN A 300 0.76 -9.88 -2.10
N ARG A 301 0.89 -11.15 -2.56
CA ARG A 301 2.19 -11.74 -2.91
C ARG A 301 2.88 -10.92 -4.01
N ASN A 302 2.12 -10.55 -5.04
CA ASN A 302 2.62 -9.75 -6.16
C ASN A 302 2.98 -8.31 -5.73
N TRP A 303 2.18 -7.71 -4.84
CA TRP A 303 2.46 -6.38 -4.30
C TRP A 303 3.73 -6.35 -3.44
N ILE A 304 3.89 -7.34 -2.55
CA ILE A 304 5.10 -7.46 -1.71
C ILE A 304 6.33 -7.79 -2.57
N GLY A 305 6.17 -8.65 -3.58
CA GLY A 305 7.17 -8.86 -4.63
C GLY A 305 8.51 -9.43 -4.12
N ARG A 306 8.49 -10.35 -3.14
CA ARG A 306 9.71 -10.94 -2.58
C ARG A 306 10.56 -11.57 -3.68
N SER A 307 11.80 -11.09 -3.80
CA SER A 307 12.77 -11.55 -4.79
C SER A 307 14.05 -11.98 -4.10
N THR A 308 14.62 -13.11 -4.52
CA THR A 308 15.93 -13.59 -4.05
C THR A 308 16.97 -13.32 -5.12
N GLY A 309 18.13 -12.78 -4.74
CA GLY A 309 19.15 -12.36 -5.67
C GLY A 309 20.48 -12.05 -4.98
N ALA A 310 21.39 -11.41 -5.71
CA ALA A 310 22.70 -11.02 -5.23
C ALA A 310 22.90 -9.49 -5.34
N ARG A 311 23.66 -8.94 -4.39
CA ARG A 311 24.25 -7.61 -4.53
C ARG A 311 25.65 -7.76 -5.13
N VAL A 312 25.90 -7.03 -6.20
CA VAL A 312 27.16 -7.12 -6.94
C VAL A 312 27.76 -5.72 -7.07
N LYS A 313 29.07 -5.62 -6.88
CA LYS A 313 29.81 -4.35 -6.89
C LYS A 313 30.69 -4.26 -8.12
N PHE A 314 30.47 -3.23 -8.93
CA PHE A 314 31.25 -2.90 -10.12
C PHE A 314 32.17 -1.72 -9.78
N LYS A 315 33.49 -1.89 -9.95
CA LYS A 315 34.45 -0.82 -9.67
C LYS A 315 34.41 0.22 -10.78
N SER A 316 34.40 1.51 -10.43
CA SER A 316 34.41 2.62 -11.39
C SER A 316 35.36 3.74 -10.93
N SER A 317 35.55 4.75 -11.77
CA SER A 317 36.30 5.96 -11.42
C SER A 317 35.71 6.75 -10.24
N ALA A 318 34.40 6.60 -9.97
CA ALA A 318 33.68 7.28 -8.89
C ALA A 318 33.48 6.40 -7.63
N GLY A 319 34.11 5.22 -7.58
CA GLY A 319 33.92 4.23 -6.52
C GLY A 319 33.15 2.99 -6.96
N GLU A 320 32.60 2.24 -6.00
CA GLU A 320 31.83 1.02 -6.30
C GLU A 320 30.38 1.39 -6.67
N ILE A 321 29.91 0.89 -7.82
CA ILE A 321 28.50 0.90 -8.20
C ILE A 321 27.91 -0.43 -7.76
N GLU A 322 27.03 -0.41 -6.76
CA GLU A 322 26.34 -1.62 -6.29
C GLU A 322 25.02 -1.80 -7.04
N VAL A 323 24.77 -3.00 -7.54
CA VAL A 323 23.52 -3.40 -8.22
C VAL A 323 22.88 -4.57 -7.50
N PHE A 324 21.56 -4.71 -7.63
CA PHE A 324 20.85 -5.92 -7.23
C PHE A 324 20.37 -6.67 -8.48
N THR A 325 20.61 -7.98 -8.55
CA THR A 325 20.09 -8.83 -9.62
C THR A 325 19.52 -10.12 -9.06
N THR A 326 18.37 -10.56 -9.58
CA THR A 326 17.79 -11.89 -9.33
C THR A 326 18.41 -12.97 -10.22
N ARG A 327 19.23 -12.57 -11.19
CA ARG A 327 19.93 -13.42 -12.16
C ARG A 327 21.45 -13.26 -12.05
N PRO A 328 22.07 -13.58 -10.89
CA PRO A 328 23.53 -13.50 -10.76
C PRO A 328 24.25 -14.51 -11.68
N ASP A 329 23.56 -15.56 -12.13
CA ASP A 329 24.04 -16.52 -13.12
C ASP A 329 24.44 -15.86 -14.45
N THR A 330 23.96 -14.67 -14.75
CA THR A 330 24.18 -14.00 -16.04
C THR A 330 25.24 -12.90 -16.01
N LEU A 331 25.96 -12.75 -14.89
CA LEU A 331 26.95 -11.68 -14.64
C LEU A 331 28.01 -11.53 -15.73
N PHE A 332 28.45 -12.63 -16.33
CA PHE A 332 29.47 -12.61 -17.38
C PHE A 332 28.96 -12.02 -18.71
N GLY A 333 27.65 -11.96 -18.91
CA GLY A 333 27.02 -11.30 -20.06
C GLY A 333 26.64 -9.84 -19.81
N ALA A 334 27.00 -9.27 -18.66
CA ALA A 334 26.76 -7.86 -18.40
C ALA A 334 27.71 -7.00 -19.23
N THR A 335 27.17 -6.30 -20.23
CA THR A 335 27.95 -5.55 -21.24
C THR A 335 27.89 -4.03 -21.06
N PHE A 336 26.99 -3.53 -20.21
CA PHE A 336 26.94 -2.13 -19.78
C PHE A 336 26.22 -2.00 -18.44
N MET A 337 26.38 -0.85 -17.80
CA MET A 337 25.71 -0.47 -16.56
C MET A 337 24.68 0.62 -16.86
N VAL A 338 23.56 0.62 -16.14
CA VAL A 338 22.56 1.69 -16.25
C VAL A 338 22.17 2.20 -14.87
N LEU A 339 22.27 3.51 -14.68
CA LEU A 339 21.90 4.21 -13.44
C LEU A 339 20.62 5.01 -13.64
N SER A 340 19.83 5.17 -12.58
CA SER A 340 18.77 6.17 -12.53
C SER A 340 19.37 7.56 -12.78
N PRO A 341 18.70 8.48 -13.52
CA PRO A 341 19.19 9.84 -13.73
C PRO A 341 19.40 10.65 -12.43
N GLU A 342 18.76 10.23 -11.33
CA GLU A 342 18.85 10.81 -9.99
C GLU A 342 19.93 10.14 -9.13
N HIS A 343 20.61 9.10 -9.61
CA HIS A 343 21.56 8.32 -8.82
C HIS A 343 22.75 9.19 -8.37
N PRO A 344 23.18 9.15 -7.08
CA PRO A 344 24.21 10.05 -6.55
C PRO A 344 25.56 10.00 -7.26
N LEU A 345 25.91 8.85 -7.85
CA LEU A 345 27.17 8.69 -8.59
C LEU A 345 27.15 9.32 -9.99
N VAL A 346 26.00 9.73 -10.52
CA VAL A 346 25.90 10.27 -11.89
C VAL A 346 26.81 11.47 -12.09
N ASP A 347 26.82 12.42 -11.15
CA ASP A 347 27.63 13.63 -11.26
C ASP A 347 29.14 13.32 -11.24
N ALA A 348 29.56 12.30 -10.49
CA ALA A 348 30.95 11.88 -10.37
C ALA A 348 31.42 11.00 -11.55
N LEU A 349 30.49 10.27 -12.17
CA LEU A 349 30.76 9.42 -13.34
C LEU A 349 30.70 10.19 -14.66
N THR A 350 30.03 11.34 -14.69
CA THR A 350 29.87 12.10 -15.93
C THR A 350 31.16 12.81 -16.33
N THR A 351 31.70 12.44 -17.49
CA THR A 351 32.86 13.10 -18.07
C THR A 351 32.53 14.54 -18.52
N PRO A 352 33.51 15.46 -18.60
CA PRO A 352 33.26 16.83 -19.04
C PRO A 352 32.57 16.93 -20.39
N THR A 353 32.89 16.03 -21.33
CA THR A 353 32.31 15.99 -22.67
C THR A 353 30.83 15.61 -22.66
N GLN A 354 30.42 14.71 -21.74
CA GLN A 354 29.03 14.23 -21.66
C GLN A 354 28.13 15.09 -20.77
N LYS A 355 28.70 16.03 -20.01
CA LYS A 355 27.97 16.84 -19.01
C LYS A 355 26.71 17.50 -19.56
N SER A 356 26.80 18.18 -20.70
CA SER A 356 25.63 18.87 -21.29
C SER A 356 24.52 17.90 -21.71
N ALA A 357 24.88 16.72 -22.22
CA ALA A 357 23.92 15.70 -22.64
C ALA A 357 23.22 15.08 -21.42
N VAL A 358 23.98 14.74 -20.39
CA VAL A 358 23.47 14.21 -19.11
C VAL A 358 22.54 15.19 -18.42
N GLU A 359 22.90 16.47 -18.32
CA GLU A 359 22.06 17.50 -17.69
C GLU A 359 20.72 17.65 -18.42
N LYS A 360 20.74 17.76 -19.77
CA LYS A 360 19.51 17.81 -20.58
C LYS A 360 18.65 16.57 -20.41
N TYR A 361 19.27 15.39 -20.32
CA TYR A 361 18.54 14.14 -20.14
C TYR A 361 17.88 14.07 -18.76
N ARG A 362 18.59 14.48 -17.69
CA ARG A 362 18.02 14.57 -16.33
C ARG A 362 16.85 15.54 -16.26
N GLU A 363 16.91 16.67 -16.97
CA GLU A 363 15.78 17.60 -17.05
C GLU A 363 14.56 16.98 -17.73
N SER A 364 14.76 16.23 -18.81
CA SER A 364 13.68 15.50 -19.49
C SER A 364 13.11 14.39 -18.62
N ALA A 365 13.97 13.59 -17.97
CA ALA A 365 13.57 12.50 -17.08
C ALA A 365 12.76 13.01 -15.87
N ARG A 366 13.11 14.17 -15.31
CA ARG A 366 12.37 14.82 -14.21
C ARG A 366 10.94 15.23 -14.55
N LYS A 367 10.61 15.35 -15.85
CA LYS A 367 9.25 15.68 -16.30
C LYS A 367 8.34 14.45 -16.35
N LEU A 368 8.91 13.26 -16.24
CA LEU A 368 8.20 12.00 -16.32
C LEU A 368 7.95 11.44 -14.92
N ASN A 369 6.80 10.81 -14.73
CA ASN A 369 6.52 10.03 -13.52
C ASN A 369 6.98 8.56 -13.66
N ASP A 370 7.00 7.81 -12.56
CA ASP A 370 7.49 6.41 -12.57
C ASP A 370 6.69 5.51 -13.53
N ALA A 371 5.37 5.69 -13.63
CA ALA A 371 4.52 4.91 -14.53
C ALA A 371 4.84 5.20 -16.00
N GLU A 372 5.07 6.46 -16.36
CA GLU A 372 5.53 6.86 -17.69
C GLU A 372 6.94 6.31 -17.98
N ARG A 373 7.82 6.23 -16.98
CA ARG A 373 9.18 5.68 -17.10
C ARG A 373 9.18 4.15 -17.25
N GLN A 374 8.21 3.47 -16.64
CA GLN A 374 8.03 2.02 -16.69
C GLN A 374 7.12 1.54 -17.82
N ASN A 375 6.57 2.45 -18.62
CA ASN A 375 5.75 2.08 -19.77
C ASN A 375 6.62 1.37 -20.83
N ASP A 376 6.33 0.10 -21.09
CA ASP A 376 7.06 -0.72 -22.05
C ASP A 376 6.85 -0.31 -23.52
N ASP A 377 5.75 0.37 -23.84
CA ASP A 377 5.49 0.89 -25.20
C ASP A 377 6.38 2.09 -25.55
N ARG A 378 7.03 2.72 -24.55
CA ARG A 378 7.93 3.85 -24.80
C ARG A 378 9.28 3.35 -25.29
N LYS A 379 9.77 4.03 -26.32
CA LYS A 379 11.15 3.87 -26.80
C LYS A 379 12.11 4.08 -25.62
N LYS A 380 12.92 3.07 -25.32
CA LYS A 380 13.95 3.16 -24.28
C LYS A 380 14.95 4.26 -24.67
N THR A 381 15.20 5.20 -23.77
CA THR A 381 16.13 6.31 -23.98
C THR A 381 17.21 6.30 -22.91
N GLY A 382 18.38 6.83 -23.23
CA GLY A 382 19.48 6.98 -22.29
C GLY A 382 20.63 7.79 -22.88
N VAL A 383 21.57 8.14 -22.00
CA VAL A 383 22.77 8.92 -22.34
C VAL A 383 23.99 8.28 -21.70
N ASP A 384 25.08 8.20 -22.46
CA ASP A 384 26.39 7.75 -22.00
C ASP A 384 26.99 8.77 -21.03
N THR A 385 27.48 8.31 -19.89
CA THR A 385 28.20 9.18 -18.93
C THR A 385 29.65 9.44 -19.38
N GLY A 386 30.18 8.59 -20.26
CA GLY A 386 31.59 8.57 -20.67
C GLY A 386 32.49 7.85 -19.68
N ALA A 387 31.96 7.40 -18.54
CA ALA A 387 32.68 6.53 -17.61
C ALA A 387 32.45 5.05 -17.93
N THR A 388 33.35 4.24 -17.40
CA THR A 388 33.28 2.79 -17.44
C THR A 388 33.28 2.22 -16.03
N ALA A 389 32.79 1.00 -15.91
CA ALA A 389 32.89 0.19 -14.72
C ALA A 389 33.48 -1.19 -15.08
N THR A 390 34.14 -1.82 -14.13
CA THR A 390 34.75 -3.13 -14.32
C THR A 390 33.76 -4.23 -13.96
N ASN A 391 33.47 -5.12 -14.91
CA ASN A 391 32.72 -6.34 -14.65
C ASN A 391 33.53 -7.23 -13.69
N PRO A 392 33.00 -7.60 -12.51
CA PRO A 392 33.77 -8.33 -11.50
C PRO A 392 34.07 -9.78 -11.86
N VAL A 393 33.39 -10.34 -12.88
CA VAL A 393 33.59 -11.71 -13.35
C VAL A 393 34.53 -11.75 -14.55
N SER A 394 34.27 -10.95 -15.59
CA SER A 394 35.11 -10.95 -16.81
C SER A 394 36.34 -10.05 -16.70
N GLY A 395 36.34 -9.06 -15.80
CA GLY A 395 37.38 -8.03 -15.71
C GLY A 395 37.31 -6.96 -16.80
N GLU A 396 36.34 -7.04 -17.72
CA GLU A 396 36.18 -6.11 -18.83
C GLU A 396 35.64 -4.75 -18.36
N GLN A 397 36.04 -3.69 -19.06
CA GLN A 397 35.47 -2.35 -18.87
C GLN A 397 34.19 -2.22 -19.68
N ILE A 398 33.08 -2.00 -18.99
CA ILE A 398 31.76 -1.83 -19.58
C ILE A 398 31.28 -0.38 -19.39
N PRO A 399 30.66 0.24 -20.40
CA PRO A 399 30.23 1.64 -20.32
C PRO A 399 29.11 1.83 -19.31
N VAL A 400 29.07 3.03 -18.70
CA VAL A 400 28.04 3.40 -17.74
C VAL A 400 27.10 4.43 -18.35
N TRP A 401 25.81 4.10 -18.38
CA TRP A 401 24.75 4.90 -18.94
C TRP A 401 23.79 5.39 -17.84
N ILE A 402 23.01 6.42 -18.17
CA ILE A 402 21.78 6.75 -17.44
C ILE A 402 20.58 6.53 -18.34
N ALA A 403 19.49 5.99 -17.77
CA ALA A 403 18.24 5.78 -18.49
C ALA A 403 17.03 5.93 -17.55
N ASP A 404 15.93 6.45 -18.07
CA ASP A 404 14.73 6.73 -17.30
C ASP A 404 14.01 5.45 -16.83
N TYR A 405 14.13 4.32 -17.51
CA TYR A 405 13.51 3.07 -17.05
C TYR A 405 14.13 2.47 -15.77
N VAL A 406 15.33 2.93 -15.35
CA VAL A 406 15.92 2.57 -14.05
C VAL A 406 15.47 3.57 -13.00
N LEU A 407 14.85 3.10 -11.91
CA LEU A 407 14.28 3.95 -10.87
C LEU A 407 15.12 3.93 -9.58
N MET A 408 15.41 5.11 -9.03
CA MET A 408 16.13 5.24 -7.75
C MET A 408 15.40 4.59 -6.56
N GLY A 409 14.07 4.49 -6.62
CA GLY A 409 13.25 3.85 -5.59
C GLY A 409 13.24 2.32 -5.62
N TYR A 410 13.85 1.70 -6.64
CA TYR A 410 13.86 0.25 -6.83
C TYR A 410 15.30 -0.30 -6.81
N GLY A 411 15.52 -1.36 -6.02
CA GLY A 411 16.85 -1.95 -5.85
C GLY A 411 17.85 -0.95 -5.27
N THR A 412 18.95 -0.72 -5.99
CA THR A 412 20.00 0.25 -5.62
C THR A 412 19.95 1.52 -6.48
N GLY A 413 18.97 1.66 -7.38
CA GLY A 413 18.95 2.73 -8.39
C GLY A 413 19.98 2.55 -9.51
N ALA A 414 20.61 1.37 -9.60
CA ALA A 414 21.51 0.97 -10.66
C ALA A 414 21.30 -0.51 -11.03
N ILE A 415 21.49 -0.86 -12.29
CA ILE A 415 21.43 -2.23 -12.80
C ILE A 415 22.67 -2.59 -13.61
N MET A 416 23.01 -3.88 -13.60
CA MET A 416 23.84 -4.47 -14.64
C MET A 416 22.94 -4.84 -15.81
N ALA A 417 23.29 -4.43 -17.02
CA ALA A 417 22.47 -4.75 -18.19
C ALA A 417 23.02 -6.00 -18.87
N VAL A 418 22.17 -7.01 -19.07
CA VAL A 418 22.49 -8.28 -19.72
C VAL A 418 21.58 -8.47 -20.93
N PRO A 419 21.96 -7.93 -22.10
CA PRO A 419 21.07 -7.86 -23.26
C PRO A 419 20.57 -9.20 -23.79
N SER A 420 21.32 -10.28 -23.60
CA SER A 420 20.87 -11.61 -24.03
C SER A 420 19.94 -12.31 -23.04
N GLY A 421 19.75 -11.73 -21.83
CA GLY A 421 18.95 -12.30 -20.75
C GLY A 421 17.77 -11.45 -20.27
N ASP A 422 17.69 -10.18 -20.67
CA ASP A 422 16.59 -9.26 -20.35
C ASP A 422 16.19 -8.48 -21.62
N GLU A 423 14.89 -8.45 -21.91
CA GLU A 423 14.33 -7.83 -23.12
C GLU A 423 14.52 -6.30 -23.14
N ARG A 424 14.44 -5.63 -21.99
CA ARG A 424 14.62 -4.17 -21.91
C ARG A 424 16.08 -3.80 -22.16
N ASP A 425 17.00 -4.61 -21.62
CA ASP A 425 18.42 -4.47 -21.88
C ASP A 425 18.74 -4.74 -23.36
N PHE A 426 18.09 -5.74 -23.97
CA PHE A 426 18.20 -6.05 -25.39
C PHE A 426 17.78 -4.88 -26.28
N GLU A 427 16.59 -4.33 -26.05
CA GLU A 427 16.06 -3.19 -26.79
C GLU A 427 16.96 -1.97 -26.65
N PHE A 428 17.43 -1.67 -25.43
CA PHE A 428 18.36 -0.58 -25.18
C PHE A 428 19.69 -0.81 -25.91
N ALA A 429 20.25 -2.02 -25.82
CA ALA A 429 21.49 -2.36 -26.51
C ALA A 429 21.37 -2.22 -28.02
N ARG A 430 20.24 -2.61 -28.61
CA ARG A 430 19.97 -2.44 -30.04
C ARG A 430 19.82 -0.98 -30.44
N ALA A 431 19.13 -0.18 -29.62
CA ALA A 431 18.92 1.24 -29.89
C ALA A 431 20.23 2.05 -29.88
N TYR A 432 21.18 1.65 -29.03
CA TYR A 432 22.45 2.35 -28.81
C TYR A 432 23.69 1.60 -29.34
N ASN A 433 23.48 0.50 -30.08
CA ASN A 433 24.52 -0.33 -30.67
C ASN A 433 25.57 -0.81 -29.64
N LEU A 434 25.10 -1.26 -28.48
CA LEU A 434 25.92 -1.81 -27.40
C LEU A 434 26.14 -3.33 -27.58
N PRO A 435 27.21 -3.90 -26.99
CA PRO A 435 27.50 -5.32 -27.14
C PRO A 435 26.40 -6.22 -26.59
N ILE A 436 26.08 -7.29 -27.32
CA ILE A 436 25.11 -8.32 -26.91
C ILE A 436 25.87 -9.64 -26.87
N VAL A 437 26.29 -10.04 -25.67
CA VAL A 437 27.06 -11.28 -25.43
C VAL A 437 26.10 -12.39 -25.03
N ALA A 438 26.18 -13.54 -25.68
CA ALA A 438 25.34 -14.69 -25.34
C ALA A 438 25.68 -15.22 -23.94
N ILE A 439 24.66 -15.41 -23.09
CA ILE A 439 24.82 -15.97 -21.74
C ILE A 439 24.46 -17.45 -21.65
N GLN A 440 23.76 -17.97 -22.65
CA GLN A 440 23.31 -19.35 -22.69
C GLN A 440 23.44 -19.85 -24.11
N MET A 441 23.93 -21.09 -24.22
CA MET A 441 23.89 -21.82 -25.47
C MET A 441 22.54 -22.55 -25.55
N PRO A 442 21.79 -22.44 -26.66
CA PRO A 442 20.61 -23.26 -26.87
C PRO A 442 20.94 -24.76 -26.69
N PRO A 443 19.99 -25.59 -26.26
CA PRO A 443 20.21 -27.03 -26.19
C PRO A 443 20.45 -27.60 -27.60
N ASP A 444 21.17 -28.71 -27.69
CA ASP A 444 21.48 -29.40 -28.95
C ASP A 444 20.23 -29.68 -29.79
N GLU A 445 19.10 -29.98 -29.13
CA GLU A 445 17.80 -30.19 -29.77
C GLU A 445 17.32 -28.97 -30.58
N TRP A 446 17.57 -27.75 -30.08
CA TRP A 446 17.21 -26.51 -30.77
C TRP A 446 18.08 -26.30 -32.01
N PHE A 447 19.38 -26.60 -31.93
CA PHE A 447 20.27 -26.57 -33.08
C PHE A 447 19.83 -27.58 -34.15
N ALA A 448 19.51 -28.81 -33.72
CA ALA A 448 19.01 -29.86 -34.59
C ALA A 448 17.68 -29.48 -35.28
N SER A 449 16.72 -28.92 -34.54
CA SER A 449 15.41 -28.51 -35.10
C SER A 449 15.53 -27.37 -36.11
N ASN A 450 16.54 -26.51 -35.96
CA ASN A 450 16.77 -25.38 -36.85
C ASN A 450 17.81 -25.67 -37.94
N LYS A 451 18.36 -26.90 -38.01
CA LYS A 451 19.40 -27.31 -38.96
C LYS A 451 20.65 -26.42 -38.92
N ILE A 452 21.00 -25.93 -37.73
CA ILE A 452 22.20 -25.14 -37.48
C ILE A 452 23.22 -26.07 -36.84
N ALA A 453 24.43 -26.16 -37.39
CA ALA A 453 25.51 -26.91 -36.74
C ALA A 453 25.94 -26.17 -35.46
N PRO A 454 26.09 -26.83 -34.30
CA PRO A 454 26.56 -26.17 -33.10
C PRO A 454 27.95 -25.58 -33.35
N THR A 455 28.09 -24.26 -33.20
CA THR A 455 29.41 -23.61 -33.16
C THR A 455 30.04 -23.86 -31.80
N THR A 456 31.16 -24.58 -31.79
CA THR A 456 32.00 -24.86 -30.61
C THR A 456 32.63 -23.61 -30.03
#